data_AF-A0A382END2-F1
#
_entry.id   AF-A0A382END2-F1
#
_cell.length_a   1.000
_cell.length_b   1.000
_cell.length_c   1.000
_cell.angle_alpha   90.00
_cell.angle_beta   90.00
_cell.angle_gamma   90.00
#
_symmetry.space_group_name_H-M   'P 1'
#
loop_
_entity.id
_entity.type
_entity.pdbx_description
1 polymer ?
#
loop_
_entity_poly.entity_id
_entity_poly.type
_entity_poly.pdbx_seq_one_letter_code
_entity_poly.pdbx_strand_id
1 'polypeptide(L)'
;MIIHNDGNDQNIIINSSRKITGIIDFGDMIYSYRVLEPAVSMAYVAIEKDNPLPLIASILKGYNEIMPLNIYELKSVVYLMCLRLCISISMATYRKKMFPKNKYLIVSESKARNFLINMLDDNISKWENELTEHVQS
;
A
#
# COMPACT_ATOMS: atom_id res chain seq x y z
N MET A 1 9.10 -0.48 15.49
CA MET A 1 9.46 0.95 15.34
C MET A 1 8.18 1.76 15.14
N ILE A 2 8.23 3.08 15.28
CA ILE A 2 7.08 3.92 14.91
C ILE A 2 7.00 3.97 13.38
N ILE A 3 5.82 3.72 12.84
CA ILE A 3 5.50 3.84 11.41
C ILE A 3 4.39 4.87 11.22
N HIS A 4 4.33 5.50 10.04
CA HIS A 4 3.28 6.42 9.64
C HIS A 4 1.92 5.72 9.51
N ASN A 5 1.90 4.47 9.02
CA ASN A 5 0.71 3.62 8.91
C ASN A 5 -0.38 4.11 7.92
N ASP A 6 -0.14 5.22 7.22
CA ASP A 6 -0.98 5.73 6.13
C ASP A 6 -0.17 6.49 5.07
N GLY A 7 1.04 6.02 4.76
CA GLY A 7 1.92 6.65 3.77
C GLY A 7 1.45 6.45 2.32
N ASN A 8 0.35 7.11 1.93
CA ASN A 8 -0.21 7.08 0.57
C ASN A 8 0.00 8.42 -0.17
N ASP A 9 -0.36 8.47 -1.45
CA ASP A 9 -0.13 9.63 -2.33
C ASP A 9 -0.89 10.90 -1.89
N GLN A 10 -1.99 10.76 -1.13
CA GLN A 10 -2.73 11.88 -0.57
C GLN A 10 -2.01 12.55 0.62
N ASN A 11 -1.08 11.83 1.26
CA ASN A 11 -0.34 12.31 2.43
C ASN A 11 1.07 12.82 2.08
N ILE A 12 1.36 13.00 0.78
CA ILE A 12 2.64 13.53 0.28
C ILE A 12 2.40 14.89 -0.38
N ILE A 13 3.13 15.93 0.08
CA ILE A 13 3.06 17.27 -0.49
C ILE A 13 4.17 17.46 -1.53
N ILE A 14 3.78 17.83 -2.74
CA ILE A 14 4.69 18.19 -3.83
C ILE A 14 4.63 19.69 -4.15
N ASN A 15 5.76 20.29 -4.50
CA ASN A 15 5.79 21.67 -5.00
C ASN A 15 5.52 21.74 -6.51
N SER A 16 5.49 22.96 -7.06
CA SER A 16 5.30 23.23 -8.50
C SER A 16 6.34 22.57 -9.40
N SER A 17 7.53 22.24 -8.89
CA SER A 17 8.60 21.52 -9.59
C SER A 17 8.52 20.00 -9.42
N ARG A 18 7.40 19.47 -8.91
CA ARG A 18 7.18 18.03 -8.61
C ARG A 18 8.19 17.43 -7.63
N LYS A 19 8.81 18.25 -6.78
CA LYS A 19 9.66 17.75 -5.68
C LYS A 19 8.81 17.51 -4.44
N ILE A 20 9.08 16.41 -3.74
CA ILE A 20 8.50 16.14 -2.43
C ILE A 20 9.00 17.20 -1.45
N THR A 21 8.07 17.80 -0.71
CA THR A 21 8.34 18.91 0.23
C THR A 21 7.83 18.64 1.64
N GLY A 22 6.98 17.63 1.82
CA GLY A 22 6.48 17.26 3.13
C GLY A 22 5.67 15.98 3.11
N ILE A 23 5.49 15.42 4.30
CA ILE A 23 4.59 14.31 4.61
C ILE A 23 3.66 14.83 5.72
N ILE A 24 2.39 14.47 5.67
CA ILE A 24 1.34 14.93 6.60
C ILE A 24 0.48 13.76 7.09
N ASP A 25 -0.43 14.05 8.02
CA ASP A 25 -1.40 13.10 8.58
C ASP A 25 -0.80 11.95 9.42
N PHE A 26 -0.04 12.36 10.44
CA PHE A 26 0.55 11.46 11.43
C PHE A 26 -0.46 10.95 12.49
N GLY A 27 -1.77 11.11 12.27
CA GLY A 27 -2.81 10.75 13.23
C GLY A 27 -2.91 9.24 13.49
N ASP A 28 -2.53 8.43 12.50
CA ASP A 28 -2.60 6.97 12.54
C ASP A 28 -1.26 6.28 12.87
N MET A 29 -0.24 7.04 13.30
CA MET A 29 1.06 6.49 13.67
C MET A 29 0.95 5.41 14.74
N ILE A 30 1.72 4.33 14.57
CA ILE A 30 1.69 3.19 15.48
C ILE A 30 3.06 2.56 15.63
N TYR A 31 3.30 1.87 16.75
CA TYR A 31 4.45 1.00 16.90
C TYR A 31 4.18 -0.36 16.25
N SER A 32 4.88 -0.66 15.15
CA SER A 32 4.68 -1.90 14.39
C SER A 32 5.92 -2.32 13.57
N TYR A 33 5.71 -3.27 12.65
CA TYR A 33 6.69 -3.77 11.69
C TYR A 33 6.95 -2.76 10.59
N ARG A 34 8.22 -2.52 10.27
CA ARG A 34 8.65 -1.52 9.28
C ARG A 34 8.26 -1.84 7.84
N VAL A 35 8.06 -3.12 7.50
CA VAL A 35 7.60 -3.55 6.18
C VAL A 35 6.17 -3.09 5.88
N LEU A 36 5.40 -2.69 6.90
CA LEU A 36 4.07 -2.12 6.69
C LEU A 36 4.12 -0.76 6.01
N GLU A 37 5.21 0.01 6.14
CA GLU A 37 5.34 1.30 5.44
C GLU A 37 5.24 1.14 3.92
N PRO A 38 6.11 0.35 3.25
CA PRO A 38 5.96 0.12 1.82
C PRO A 38 4.70 -0.68 1.51
N ALA A 39 4.27 -1.64 2.34
CA ALA A 39 3.04 -2.40 2.07
C ALA A 39 1.79 -1.51 1.97
N VAL A 40 1.70 -0.48 2.82
CA VAL A 40 0.62 0.51 2.79
C VAL A 40 0.71 1.36 1.52
N SER A 41 1.88 1.92 1.19
CA SER A 41 2.06 2.70 -0.05
C SER A 41 1.76 1.88 -1.31
N MET A 42 2.26 0.65 -1.36
CA MET A 42 2.04 -0.29 -2.46
C MET A 42 0.55 -0.62 -2.63
N ALA A 43 -0.22 -0.74 -1.55
CA ALA A 43 -1.65 -1.04 -1.61
C ALA A 43 -2.43 0.03 -2.40
N TYR A 44 -2.18 1.31 -2.12
CA TYR A 44 -2.87 2.41 -2.81
C TYR A 44 -2.38 2.59 -4.25
N VAL A 45 -1.09 2.36 -4.52
CA VAL A 45 -0.58 2.39 -5.89
C VAL A 45 -1.11 1.21 -6.72
N ALA A 46 -1.26 0.04 -6.10
CA ALA A 46 -1.70 -1.17 -6.78
C ALA A 46 -3.12 -1.06 -7.34
N ILE A 47 -4.02 -0.38 -6.62
CA ILE A 47 -5.42 -0.25 -7.01
C ILE A 47 -5.66 0.82 -8.09
N GLU A 48 -4.66 1.65 -8.41
CA GLU A 48 -4.76 2.75 -9.39
C GLU A 48 -4.24 2.38 -10.78
N LYS A 49 -3.76 1.15 -10.99
CA LYS A 49 -3.04 0.73 -12.21
C LYS A 49 -3.45 -0.69 -12.62
N ASP A 50 -3.61 -0.91 -13.93
CA ASP A 50 -3.96 -2.23 -14.47
C ASP A 50 -2.82 -3.26 -14.33
N ASN A 51 -1.57 -2.81 -14.49
CA ASN A 51 -0.36 -3.61 -14.26
C ASN A 51 0.50 -2.95 -13.17
N PRO A 52 0.20 -3.19 -11.88
CA PRO A 52 0.83 -2.45 -10.80
C PRO A 52 2.20 -3.01 -10.38
N LEU A 53 2.52 -4.26 -10.73
CA LEU A 53 3.71 -4.97 -10.24
C LEU A 53 5.02 -4.15 -10.42
N PRO A 54 5.33 -3.57 -11.59
CA PRO A 54 6.58 -2.81 -11.75
C PRO A 54 6.65 -1.56 -10.85
N LEU A 55 5.51 -0.93 -10.59
CA LEU A 55 5.42 0.28 -9.78
C LEU A 55 5.58 -0.04 -8.29
N ILE A 56 4.87 -1.06 -7.80
CA ILE A 56 5.02 -1.48 -6.40
C ILE A 56 6.40 -2.08 -6.12
N ALA A 57 7.02 -2.74 -7.10
CA ALA A 57 8.39 -3.25 -6.99
C ALA A 57 9.39 -2.08 -6.86
N SER A 58 9.20 -1.01 -7.64
CA SER A 58 10.02 0.21 -7.55
C SER A 58 9.89 0.89 -6.17
N ILE A 59 8.68 0.94 -5.61
CA ILE A 59 8.44 1.48 -4.25
C ILE A 59 9.19 0.65 -3.21
N LEU A 60 9.03 -0.68 -3.26
CA LEU A 60 9.66 -1.58 -2.31
C LEU A 60 11.19 -1.50 -2.39
N LYS A 61 11.76 -1.46 -3.60
CA LYS A 61 13.19 -1.32 -3.82
C LYS A 61 13.72 0.01 -3.26
N GLY A 62 13.08 1.13 -3.58
CA GLY A 62 13.48 2.43 -3.05
C GLY A 62 13.39 2.52 -1.53
N TYR A 63 12.37 1.89 -0.92
CA TYR A 63 12.29 1.79 0.55
C TYR A 63 13.45 0.93 1.11
N ASN A 64 13.72 -0.23 0.50
CA ASN A 64 14.75 -1.17 0.94
C ASN A 64 16.18 -0.59 0.84
N GLU A 65 16.45 0.27 -0.15
CA GLU A 65 17.74 0.95 -0.31
C GLU A 65 18.07 1.87 0.89
N ILE A 66 17.06 2.47 1.51
CA ILE A 66 17.22 3.37 2.67
C ILE A 66 17.04 2.61 3.98
N MET A 67 16.08 1.69 4.04
CA MET A 67 15.74 0.90 5.22
C MET A 67 15.70 -0.59 4.87
N PRO A 68 16.86 -1.28 4.90
CA PRO A 68 17.00 -2.65 4.40
C PRO A 68 16.07 -3.63 5.12
N LEU A 69 15.16 -4.25 4.37
CA LEU A 69 14.25 -5.29 4.82
C LEU A 69 14.94 -6.66 4.77
N ASN A 70 14.64 -7.52 5.73
CA ASN A 70 15.10 -8.89 5.70
C ASN A 70 14.24 -9.74 4.74
N ILE A 71 14.68 -10.97 4.46
CA ILE A 71 13.99 -11.87 3.53
C ILE A 71 12.55 -12.18 3.94
N TYR A 72 12.26 -12.33 5.24
CA TYR A 72 10.90 -12.61 5.73
C TYR A 72 9.99 -11.40 5.58
N GLU A 73 10.53 -10.19 5.77
CA GLU A 73 9.82 -8.94 5.51
C GLU A 73 9.47 -8.84 4.02
N LEU A 74 10.45 -9.00 3.13
CA LEU A 74 10.22 -8.98 1.68
C LEU A 74 9.17 -10.00 1.25
N LYS A 75 9.25 -11.23 1.76
CA LYS A 75 8.28 -12.28 1.44
C LYS A 75 6.87 -11.98 1.96
N SER A 76 6.77 -11.29 3.10
CA SER A 76 5.48 -10.95 3.71
C SER A 76 4.77 -9.76 3.05
N VAL A 77 5.48 -8.91 2.32
CA VAL A 77 4.98 -7.58 1.93
C VAL A 77 3.70 -7.62 1.08
N VAL A 78 3.59 -8.57 0.15
CA VAL A 78 2.41 -8.71 -0.72
C VAL A 78 1.17 -9.13 0.09
N TYR A 79 1.34 -10.00 1.08
CA TYR A 79 0.27 -10.41 1.99
C TYR A 79 -0.18 -9.22 2.86
N LEU A 80 0.78 -8.46 3.39
CA LEU A 80 0.49 -7.27 4.21
C LEU A 80 -0.21 -6.18 3.40
N MET A 81 0.17 -6.01 2.13
CA MET A 81 -0.49 -5.12 1.18
C MET A 81 -1.96 -5.52 0.97
N CYS A 82 -2.23 -6.81 0.71
CA CYS A 82 -3.59 -7.33 0.58
C CYS A 82 -4.39 -7.13 1.88
N LEU A 83 -3.79 -7.39 3.05
CA LEU A 83 -4.43 -7.14 4.35
C LEU A 83 -4.78 -5.67 4.56
N ARG A 84 -3.92 -4.73 4.14
CA ARG A 84 -4.23 -3.28 4.18
C ARG A 84 -5.46 -2.94 3.33
N LEU A 85 -5.61 -3.56 2.16
CA LEU A 85 -6.80 -3.38 1.32
C LEU A 85 -8.05 -3.95 1.99
N CYS A 86 -7.96 -5.13 2.63
CA CYS A 86 -9.07 -5.69 3.41
C CYS A 86 -9.51 -4.76 4.55
N ILE A 87 -8.56 -4.17 5.28
CA ILE A 87 -8.84 -3.17 6.33
C ILE A 87 -9.53 -1.95 5.72
N SER A 88 -9.00 -1.43 4.61
CA SER A 88 -9.54 -0.25 3.92
C SER A 88 -10.98 -0.45 3.46
N ILE A 89 -11.30 -1.61 2.87
CA ILE A 89 -12.66 -1.98 2.45
C ILE A 89 -13.59 -2.11 3.68
N SER A 90 -13.11 -2.73 4.76
CA SER A 90 -13.89 -2.92 5.98
C SER A 90 -14.24 -1.57 6.61
N MET A 91 -13.27 -0.66 6.68
CA MET A 91 -13.46 0.70 7.18
C MET A 91 -14.37 1.53 6.28
N ALA A 92 -14.22 1.45 4.96
CA ALA A 92 -15.12 2.10 4.01
C ALA A 92 -16.56 1.61 4.17
N THR A 93 -16.76 0.29 4.26
CA THR A 93 -18.07 -0.34 4.47
C THR A 93 -18.72 0.11 5.78
N TYR A 94 -17.94 0.16 6.87
CA TYR A 94 -18.41 0.64 8.16
C TYR A 94 -18.80 2.13 8.10
N ARG A 95 -17.93 2.98 7.57
CA ARG A 95 -18.17 4.43 7.44
C ARG A 95 -19.36 4.74 6.54
N LYS A 96 -19.60 3.94 5.49
CA LYS A 96 -20.77 4.08 4.61
C LYS A 96 -22.09 3.91 5.34
N LYS A 97 -22.15 3.00 6.33
CA LYS A 97 -23.34 2.83 7.19
C LYS A 97 -23.59 4.06 8.07
N MET A 98 -22.53 4.68 8.57
CA MET A 98 -22.61 5.86 9.44
C MET A 98 -22.88 7.16 8.66
N PHE A 99 -22.33 7.28 7.46
CA PHE A 99 -22.36 8.50 6.64
C PHE A 99 -22.84 8.21 5.20
N PRO A 100 -24.10 7.79 5.00
CA PRO A 100 -24.59 7.28 3.71
C PRO A 100 -24.59 8.33 2.58
N LYS A 101 -24.53 9.62 2.89
CA LYS A 101 -24.46 10.71 1.91
C LYS A 101 -23.03 11.01 1.43
N ASN A 102 -21.99 10.48 2.08
CA ASN A 102 -20.61 10.74 1.73
C ASN A 102 -20.13 9.80 0.61
N LYS A 103 -20.27 10.26 -0.64
CA LYS A 103 -19.91 9.48 -1.84
C LYS A 103 -18.40 9.23 -1.98
N TYR A 104 -17.55 10.01 -1.32
CA TYR A 104 -16.08 9.84 -1.40
C TYR A 104 -15.61 8.51 -0.79
N LEU A 105 -16.38 7.93 0.12
CA LEU A 105 -16.05 6.67 0.79
C LEU A 105 -16.08 5.44 -0.14
N ILE A 106 -16.51 5.59 -1.41
CA ILE A 106 -16.80 4.49 -2.33
C ILE A 106 -15.71 4.32 -3.41
N VAL A 107 -14.97 5.39 -3.73
CA VAL A 107 -14.12 5.44 -4.95
C VAL A 107 -12.98 4.43 -4.89
N SER A 108 -12.31 4.30 -3.75
CA SER A 108 -11.23 3.33 -3.56
C SER A 108 -11.73 1.92 -3.23
N GLU A 109 -12.96 1.78 -2.70
CA GLU A 109 -13.52 0.50 -2.29
C GLU A 109 -13.67 -0.46 -3.47
N SER A 110 -14.25 0.00 -4.59
CA SER A 110 -14.47 -0.87 -5.76
C SER A 110 -13.16 -1.32 -6.39
N LYS A 111 -12.17 -0.42 -6.50
CA LYS A 111 -10.85 -0.74 -7.04
C LYS A 111 -10.11 -1.74 -6.15
N ALA A 112 -10.13 -1.53 -4.83
CA ALA A 112 -9.54 -2.45 -3.87
C ALA A 112 -10.19 -3.84 -3.92
N ARG A 113 -11.52 -3.91 -4.03
CA ARG A 113 -12.24 -5.19 -4.19
C ARG A 113 -11.82 -5.91 -5.47
N ASN A 114 -11.79 -5.22 -6.60
CA ASN A 114 -11.41 -5.81 -7.88
C ASN A 114 -9.95 -6.33 -7.83
N PHE A 115 -9.03 -5.55 -7.27
CA PHE A 115 -7.64 -5.98 -7.10
C PHE A 115 -7.55 -7.26 -6.25
N LEU A 116 -8.23 -7.30 -5.10
CA LEU A 116 -8.23 -8.48 -4.23
C LEU A 116 -8.86 -9.70 -4.89
N ILE A 117 -9.91 -9.54 -5.70
CA ILE A 117 -10.52 -10.64 -6.47
C ILE A 117 -9.50 -11.18 -7.49
N ASN A 118 -8.84 -10.30 -8.24
CA ASN A 118 -7.80 -10.73 -9.18
C ASN A 118 -6.66 -11.46 -8.47
N MET A 119 -6.28 -11.02 -7.26
CA MET A 119 -5.27 -11.70 -6.44
C MET A 119 -5.71 -13.08 -5.91
N LEU A 120 -7.01 -13.37 -5.82
CA LEU A 120 -7.51 -14.70 -5.48
C LEU A 120 -7.36 -15.68 -6.65
N ASP A 121 -7.51 -15.17 -7.88
CA ASP A 121 -7.36 -15.95 -9.10
C ASP A 121 -5.89 -16.11 -9.55
N ASP A 122 -4.99 -15.27 -9.02
CA ASP A 122 -3.55 -15.29 -9.30
C ASP A 122 -2.75 -16.00 -8.20
N ASN A 123 -1.48 -16.32 -8.50
CA ASN A 123 -0.56 -16.94 -7.56
C ASN A 123 0.19 -15.88 -6.75
N ILE A 124 -0.25 -15.63 -5.51
CA ILE A 124 0.41 -14.66 -4.62
C ILE A 124 1.90 -14.96 -4.35
N SER A 125 2.32 -16.24 -4.39
CA SER A 125 3.74 -16.60 -4.24
C SER A 125 4.58 -16.25 -5.47
N LYS A 126 3.96 -16.08 -6.65
CA LYS A 126 4.63 -15.49 -7.81
C LYS A 126 5.00 -14.03 -7.54
N TRP A 127 4.06 -13.25 -6.99
CA TRP A 127 4.31 -11.86 -6.61
C TRP A 127 5.37 -11.75 -5.51
N GLU A 128 5.33 -12.63 -4.51
CA GLU A 128 6.37 -12.75 -3.48
C GLU A 128 7.77 -12.86 -4.11
N ASN A 129 7.94 -13.81 -5.03
CA ASN A 129 9.22 -14.08 -5.67
C ASN A 129 9.65 -12.91 -6.56
N GLU A 130 8.78 -12.42 -7.43
CA GLU A 130 9.08 -11.32 -8.36
C GLU A 130 9.46 -10.03 -7.62
N LEU A 131 8.75 -9.71 -6.53
CA LEU A 131 9.09 -8.55 -5.68
C LEU A 131 10.42 -8.75 -4.96
N THR A 132 10.67 -9.94 -4.42
CA THR A 132 11.92 -10.25 -3.71
C THR A 132 13.13 -10.18 -4.67
N GLU A 133 13.02 -10.80 -5.84
CA GLU A 133 14.06 -10.79 -6.88
C GLU A 133 14.34 -9.37 -7.37
N HIS A 134 13.29 -8.57 -7.61
CA HIS A 134 13.46 -7.19 -8.07
C HIS A 134 14.21 -6.31 -7.06
N VAL A 135 13.94 -6.49 -5.77
CA VAL A 135 14.64 -5.75 -4.70
C VAL A 135 16.10 -6.17 -4.58
N GLN A 136 16.43 -7.43 -4.94
CA GLN A 136 17.78 -7.98 -4.86
C GLN A 136 18.63 -7.75 -6.12
N SER A 137 18.00 -7.42 -7.25
CA SER A 137 18.68 -7.02 -8.50
C SER A 137 19.25 -5.61 -8.43
#